data_AF-A0A6G1ITD2-F1
#
_entry.id   AF-A0A6G1ITD2-F1
#
_cell.length_a   1.000
_cell.length_b   1.000
_cell.length_c   1.000
_cell.angle_alpha   90.00
_cell.angle_beta   90.00
_cell.angle_gamma   90.00
#
_symmetry.space_group_name_H-M   'P 1'
#
loop_
_entity.id
_entity.type
_entity.pdbx_description
1 polymer ?
#
loop_
_entity_poly.entity_id
_entity_poly.type
_entity_poly.pdbx_seq_one_letter_code
_entity_poly.pdbx_strand_id
1 'polypeptide(L)'
;MTPQPTNTARRAPDPGFVLFTTPIPLGSKILESPECPICMEPYIDFTKSSADPNSIAGEWAVRVEMTAGQDGAKRCCGHIFGRRCLSRHVRGKDPWHHRCPICREPWFIGYPKPRATTREGPTERTQSVLRQCERRLRGGIRRISGRVSNRRRDQPSSPFVQQVLDAFGIAAGGEEITASVAQAERMLDRLYRRLEDSVQQVGQLDESLGS
;
A
#
# COMPACT_ATOMS: atom_id res chain seq x y z
N MET A 1 12.65 33.28 -36.84
CA MET A 1 12.96 32.65 -35.54
C MET A 1 11.69 32.00 -35.02
N THR A 2 11.57 30.68 -35.15
CA THR A 2 10.38 29.91 -34.77
C THR A 2 10.53 29.45 -33.32
N PRO A 3 9.60 29.78 -32.40
CA PRO A 3 9.67 29.33 -31.01
C PRO A 3 9.50 27.81 -30.96
N GLN A 4 10.45 27.12 -30.32
CA GLN A 4 10.33 25.69 -30.04
C GLN A 4 9.20 25.45 -29.03
N PRO A 5 8.26 24.52 -29.30
CA PRO A 5 7.28 24.12 -28.31
C PRO A 5 7.98 23.40 -27.16
N THR A 6 8.00 24.03 -25.98
CA THR A 6 8.44 23.40 -24.74
C THR A 6 7.43 22.31 -24.36
N ASN A 7 7.79 21.07 -24.68
CA ASN A 7 7.01 19.88 -24.36
C ASN A 7 7.01 19.66 -22.84
N THR A 8 6.15 20.39 -22.13
CA THR A 8 5.83 20.17 -20.73
C THR A 8 4.86 18.99 -20.65
N ALA A 9 5.39 17.80 -20.92
CA ALA A 9 4.67 16.57 -20.66
C ALA A 9 4.32 16.55 -19.17
N ARG A 10 3.04 16.80 -18.86
CA ARG A 10 2.50 16.69 -17.50
C ARG A 10 2.80 15.28 -17.02
N ARG A 11 3.73 15.15 -16.08
CA ARG A 11 3.91 13.91 -15.33
C ARG A 11 2.56 13.61 -14.69
N ALA A 12 2.03 12.42 -14.96
CA ALA A 12 0.92 11.92 -14.17
C ALA A 12 1.35 11.97 -12.70
N PRO A 13 0.46 12.40 -11.78
CA PRO A 13 0.76 12.37 -10.36
C PRO A 13 1.21 10.97 -9.98
N ASP A 14 2.35 10.87 -9.28
CA ASP A 14 2.84 9.60 -8.77
C ASP A 14 1.71 9.01 -7.91
N PRO A 15 1.28 7.76 -8.15
CA PRO A 15 0.28 7.14 -7.29
C PRO A 15 0.86 7.10 -5.88
N GLY A 16 0.35 7.98 -5.02
CA GLY A 16 0.80 8.07 -3.64
C GLY A 16 0.50 6.75 -2.94
N PHE A 17 1.53 6.03 -2.53
CA PHE A 17 1.39 4.84 -1.70
C PHE A 17 1.60 5.21 -0.24
N VAL A 18 0.75 4.68 0.63
CA VAL A 18 0.88 4.83 2.09
C VAL A 18 1.19 3.48 2.70
N LEU A 19 2.31 3.40 3.43
CA LEU A 19 2.71 2.24 4.22
C LEU A 19 2.24 2.45 5.67
N PHE A 20 1.32 1.61 6.14
CA PHE A 20 0.85 1.66 7.52
C PHE A 20 1.77 0.82 8.41
N THR A 21 2.26 1.45 9.47
CA THR A 21 3.11 0.81 10.47
C THR A 21 2.52 1.01 11.86
N THR A 22 2.55 -0.04 12.67
CA THR A 22 2.02 -0.02 14.03
C THR A 22 3.18 -0.23 15.02
N PRO A 23 3.41 0.68 15.98
CA PRO A 23 4.46 0.49 16.98
C PRO A 23 4.16 -0.73 17.84
N ILE A 24 5.21 -1.47 18.21
CA ILE A 24 5.12 -2.68 19.03
C ILE A 24 5.82 -2.42 20.38
N PRO A 25 5.12 -2.54 21.51
CA PRO A 25 5.75 -2.48 22.83
C PRO A 25 6.72 -3.66 23.07
N LEU A 26 7.85 -3.44 23.75
CA LEU A 26 8.85 -4.48 24.00
C LEU A 26 8.31 -5.66 24.81
N GLY A 27 7.38 -5.39 25.73
CA GLY A 27 6.72 -6.44 26.53
C GLY A 27 5.72 -7.31 25.76
N SER A 28 5.54 -7.10 24.44
CA SER A 28 4.59 -7.88 23.66
C SER A 28 5.16 -9.25 23.29
N LYS A 29 4.35 -10.31 23.43
CA LYS A 29 4.71 -11.69 23.09
C LYS A 29 4.95 -11.94 21.59
N ILE A 30 4.68 -10.94 20.75
CA ILE A 30 4.79 -11.03 19.29
C ILE A 30 6.26 -10.92 18.85
N LEU A 31 7.12 -10.36 19.70
CA LEU A 31 8.50 -10.10 19.39
C LEU A 31 9.34 -11.36 19.66
N GLU A 32 9.62 -12.15 18.62
CA GLU A 32 10.48 -13.34 18.73
C GLU A 32 11.95 -12.96 18.99
N SER A 33 12.40 -11.83 18.43
CA SER A 33 13.76 -11.29 18.61
C SER A 33 13.71 -9.84 19.08
N PRO A 34 14.41 -9.48 20.16
CA PRO A 34 14.47 -8.11 20.69
C PRO A 34 15.34 -7.17 19.85
N GLU A 35 15.88 -7.63 18.71
CA GLU A 35 16.81 -6.87 17.87
C GLU A 35 16.24 -6.61 16.48
N CYS A 36 16.61 -5.46 15.92
CA CYS A 36 16.24 -5.09 14.55
C CYS A 36 16.96 -5.98 13.53
N PRO A 37 16.26 -6.68 12.63
CA PRO A 37 16.89 -7.58 11.66
C PRO A 37 17.70 -6.87 10.56
N ILE A 38 17.71 -5.52 10.54
CA ILE A 38 18.45 -4.71 9.57
C ILE A 38 19.77 -4.20 10.15
N CYS A 39 19.75 -3.60 11.35
CA CYS A 39 20.94 -3.03 11.99
C CYS A 39 21.48 -3.86 13.15
N MET A 40 20.75 -4.89 13.60
CA MET A 40 21.04 -5.72 14.78
C MET A 40 21.09 -4.95 16.11
N GLU A 41 20.57 -3.71 16.14
CA GLU A 41 20.45 -2.95 17.39
C GLU A 41 19.21 -3.42 18.17
N PRO A 42 19.29 -3.48 19.51
CA PRO A 42 18.15 -3.84 20.35
C PRO A 42 17.07 -2.76 20.27
N TYR A 43 15.81 -3.19 20.32
CA TYR A 43 14.69 -2.29 20.33
C TYR A 43 14.57 -1.55 21.67
N ILE A 44 14.10 -0.30 21.61
CA ILE A 44 13.70 0.50 22.77
C ILE A 44 12.17 0.61 22.87
N ASP A 45 11.67 0.92 24.07
CA ASP A 45 10.24 1.16 24.26
C ASP A 45 9.78 2.42 23.53
N PHE A 46 8.61 2.32 22.90
CA PHE A 46 7.98 3.44 22.23
C PHE A 46 7.46 4.45 23.26
N THR A 47 8.01 5.67 23.25
CA THR A 47 7.47 6.80 24.02
C THR A 47 6.80 7.80 23.06
N LYS A 48 5.60 8.26 23.40
CA LYS A 48 4.86 9.21 22.54
C LYS A 48 5.61 10.54 22.40
N SER A 49 6.41 10.92 23.40
CA SER A 49 7.30 12.07 23.41
C SER A 49 8.49 11.94 22.46
N SER A 50 8.91 10.73 22.09
CA SER A 50 9.98 10.49 21.12
C SER A 50 9.48 10.38 19.67
N ALA A 51 8.26 10.85 19.38
CA ALA A 51 7.68 10.77 18.03
C ALA A 51 8.50 11.52 16.96
N ASP A 52 9.41 12.41 17.37
CA ASP A 52 10.36 13.06 16.46
C ASP A 52 11.11 12.01 15.63
N PRO A 53 10.91 11.97 14.30
CA PRO A 53 11.61 11.05 13.40
C PRO A 53 13.14 11.21 13.41
N ASN A 54 13.64 12.34 13.90
CA ASN A 54 15.07 12.64 13.95
C ASN A 54 15.70 12.46 15.33
N SER A 55 14.92 12.02 16.34
CA SER A 55 15.47 11.71 17.65
C SER A 55 16.57 10.65 17.53
N ILE A 56 17.70 10.89 18.20
CA ILE A 56 18.86 9.98 18.27
C ILE A 56 18.55 8.77 19.18
N ALA A 57 17.47 8.84 19.97
CA ALA A 57 17.11 7.81 20.93
C ALA A 57 16.66 6.52 20.23
N GLY A 58 17.60 5.60 20.02
CA GLY A 58 17.39 4.19 19.68
C GLY A 58 16.48 3.89 18.48
N GLU A 59 16.12 2.62 18.36
CA GLU A 59 15.17 2.11 17.37
C GLU A 59 14.01 1.44 18.12
N TRP A 60 12.77 1.82 17.87
CA TRP A 60 11.63 1.06 18.38
C TRP A 60 11.03 0.17 17.30
N ALA A 61 10.47 -0.95 17.75
CA ALA A 61 9.86 -1.94 16.89
C ALA A 61 8.57 -1.40 16.24
N VAL A 62 8.45 -1.61 14.93
CA VAL A 62 7.25 -1.32 14.15
C VAL A 62 6.85 -2.53 13.30
N ARG A 63 5.56 -2.86 13.31
CA ARG A 63 4.96 -3.89 12.45
C ARG A 63 4.50 -3.29 11.13
N VAL A 64 4.79 -3.95 10.01
CA VAL A 64 4.24 -3.55 8.70
C VAL A 64 2.93 -4.27 8.43
N GLU A 65 1.80 -3.57 8.49
CA GLU A 65 0.47 -4.21 8.45
C GLU A 65 -0.18 -4.15 7.07
N MET A 66 -0.18 -2.99 6.43
CA MET A 66 -1.01 -2.76 5.25
C MET A 66 -0.38 -1.75 4.28
N THR A 67 -0.59 -1.98 3.00
CA THR A 67 -0.42 -0.97 1.95
C THR A 67 -1.79 -0.63 1.38
N ALA A 68 -2.13 0.66 1.36
CA ALA A 68 -3.31 1.12 0.65
C ALA A 68 -2.96 1.24 -0.84
N GLY A 69 -3.28 0.21 -1.61
CA GLY A 69 -3.28 0.26 -3.07
C GLY A 69 -4.63 0.74 -3.61
N GLN A 70 -4.65 1.24 -4.84
CA GLN A 70 -5.89 1.67 -5.52
C GLN A 70 -6.89 0.51 -5.69
N ASP A 71 -6.39 -0.73 -5.79
CA ASP A 71 -7.20 -1.94 -5.99
C ASP A 71 -7.76 -2.55 -4.68
N GLY A 72 -7.56 -1.88 -3.54
CA GLY A 72 -7.98 -2.34 -2.21
C GLY A 72 -6.82 -2.79 -1.32
N ALA A 73 -7.15 -3.08 -0.05
CA ALA A 73 -6.19 -3.37 1.02
C ALA A 73 -5.42 -4.67 0.74
N LYS A 74 -4.13 -4.55 0.39
CA LYS A 74 -3.22 -5.71 0.40
C LYS A 74 -2.61 -5.85 1.79
N ARG A 75 -2.71 -7.05 2.36
CA ARG A 75 -2.00 -7.40 3.59
C ARG A 75 -0.50 -7.43 3.31
N CYS A 76 0.26 -6.66 4.10
CA CYS A 76 1.71 -6.78 4.10
C CYS A 76 2.14 -8.04 4.87
N CYS A 77 3.43 -8.34 4.78
CA CYS A 77 4.03 -9.52 5.38
C CYS A 77 4.06 -9.56 6.91
N GLY A 78 3.67 -8.50 7.62
CA GLY A 78 3.62 -8.49 9.10
C GLY A 78 4.98 -8.45 9.80
N HIS A 79 6.09 -8.47 9.06
CA HIS A 79 7.44 -8.42 9.63
C HIS A 79 7.69 -7.12 10.43
N ILE A 80 8.57 -7.26 11.42
CA ILE A 80 8.90 -6.24 12.41
C ILE A 80 10.29 -5.67 12.09
N PHE A 81 10.42 -4.34 12.16
CA PHE A 81 11.66 -3.62 11.90
C PHE A 81 11.85 -2.48 12.89
N GLY A 82 13.06 -1.92 12.96
CA GLY A 82 13.28 -0.62 13.59
C GLY A 82 12.68 0.48 12.72
N ARG A 83 12.01 1.48 13.31
CA ARG A 83 11.38 2.59 12.58
C ARG A 83 12.34 3.30 11.63
N ARG A 84 13.55 3.67 12.07
CA ARG A 84 14.48 4.45 11.23
C ARG A 84 15.09 3.56 10.16
N CYS A 85 15.40 2.30 10.47
CA CYS A 85 15.83 1.31 9.51
C CYS A 85 14.79 1.08 8.40
N LEU A 86 13.52 0.90 8.76
CA LEU A 86 12.43 0.78 7.80
C LEU A 86 12.27 2.06 6.97
N SER A 87 12.26 3.22 7.60
CA SER A 87 12.15 4.51 6.89
C SER A 87 13.32 4.75 5.94
N ARG A 88 14.55 4.38 6.34
CA ARG A 88 15.75 4.49 5.50
C ARG A 88 15.67 3.53 4.32
N HIS A 89 15.25 2.29 4.57
CA HIS A 89 15.10 1.28 3.52
C HIS A 89 14.05 1.70 2.49
N VAL A 90 12.85 2.15 2.91
CA VAL A 90 11.79 2.61 1.99
C VAL A 90 12.19 3.87 1.22
N ARG A 91 12.90 4.81 1.84
CA ARG A 91 13.39 6.04 1.19
C ARG A 91 14.66 5.81 0.36
N GLY A 92 15.28 4.64 0.47
CA GLY A 92 16.47 4.28 -0.26
C GLY A 92 16.22 4.25 -1.76
N LYS A 93 17.28 4.52 -2.55
CA LYS A 93 17.23 4.37 -4.01
C LYS A 93 17.61 2.97 -4.47
N ASP A 94 17.80 2.06 -3.52
CA ASP A 94 18.21 0.69 -3.80
C ASP A 94 17.14 -0.06 -4.59
N PRO A 95 17.50 -0.98 -5.49
CA PRO A 95 16.54 -1.73 -6.29
C PRO A 95 15.56 -2.58 -5.46
N TRP A 96 15.80 -2.73 -4.15
CA TRP A 96 15.01 -3.54 -3.23
C TRP A 96 14.22 -2.72 -2.19
N HIS A 97 14.26 -1.38 -2.23
CA HIS A 97 13.56 -0.51 -1.28
C HIS A 97 12.04 -0.74 -1.21
N HIS A 98 11.47 -1.28 -2.28
CA HIS A 98 10.04 -1.59 -2.41
C HIS A 98 9.66 -3.00 -1.92
N ARG A 99 10.58 -3.74 -1.29
CA ARG A 99 10.37 -5.11 -0.83
C ARG A 99 10.72 -5.28 0.64
N CYS A 100 10.07 -6.26 1.26
CA CYS A 100 10.43 -6.70 2.60
C CYS A 100 11.86 -7.24 2.68
N PRO A 101 12.72 -6.73 3.58
CA PRO A 101 14.07 -7.29 3.79
C PRO A 101 14.08 -8.77 4.20
N ILE A 102 13.03 -9.26 4.86
CA ILE A 102 12.94 -10.63 5.37
C ILE A 102 12.38 -11.58 4.31
N CYS A 103 11.10 -11.40 3.94
CA CYS A 103 10.42 -12.32 3.02
C CYS A 103 10.48 -11.93 1.53
N ARG A 104 11.03 -10.75 1.21
CA ARG A 104 11.12 -10.20 -0.16
C ARG A 104 9.77 -9.97 -0.86
N GLU A 105 8.65 -10.09 -0.16
CA GLU A 105 7.33 -9.71 -0.67
C GLU A 105 7.33 -8.21 -1.02
N PRO A 106 6.85 -7.81 -2.20
CA PRO A 106 6.75 -6.40 -2.58
C PRO A 106 5.72 -5.68 -1.72
N TRP A 107 6.12 -4.54 -1.14
CA TRP A 107 5.22 -3.65 -0.41
C TRP A 107 4.39 -2.78 -1.37
N PHE A 108 5.00 -2.35 -2.46
CA PHE A 108 4.37 -1.46 -3.43
C PHE A 108 4.15 -2.19 -4.75
N ILE A 109 2.88 -2.45 -5.08
CA ILE A 109 2.47 -3.00 -6.39
C ILE A 109 2.06 -1.81 -7.23
N GLY A 110 2.76 -1.58 -8.35
CA GLY A 110 2.48 -0.45 -9.23
C GLY A 110 3.66 0.48 -9.46
N TYR A 111 4.83 0.22 -8.86
CA TYR A 111 6.05 0.79 -9.40
C TYR A 111 6.14 0.34 -10.86
N PRO A 112 6.13 1.27 -11.83
CA PRO A 112 6.36 0.90 -13.21
C PRO A 112 7.67 0.14 -13.16
N LYS A 113 7.67 -1.14 -13.57
CA LYS A 113 8.93 -1.87 -13.79
C LYS A 113 9.78 -0.87 -14.55
N PRO A 114 10.96 -0.45 -14.03
CA PRO A 114 11.83 0.45 -14.77
C PRO A 114 11.92 -0.23 -16.10
N ARG A 115 11.34 0.39 -17.15
CA ARG A 115 11.27 -0.23 -18.46
C ARG A 115 12.71 -0.58 -18.69
N ALA A 116 13.03 -1.88 -18.66
CA ALA A 116 14.37 -2.32 -18.99
C ALA A 116 14.60 -1.57 -20.27
N THR A 117 15.58 -0.66 -20.26
CA THR A 117 15.92 0.08 -21.45
C THR A 117 16.37 -1.03 -22.37
N THR A 118 15.42 -1.56 -23.13
CA THR A 118 15.65 -2.33 -24.31
C THR A 118 16.44 -1.33 -25.10
N ARG A 119 17.76 -1.41 -24.95
CA ARG A 119 18.67 -1.03 -26.00
C ARG A 119 18.15 -1.83 -27.17
N GLU A 120 17.25 -1.23 -27.92
CA GLU A 120 17.11 -1.51 -29.34
C GLU A 120 18.44 -1.05 -29.94
N GLY A 121 19.46 -1.88 -29.71
CA GLY A 121 20.73 -1.81 -30.36
C GLY A 121 20.51 -2.37 -31.76
N PRO A 122 20.89 -1.63 -32.80
CA PRO A 122 20.55 -1.95 -34.17
C PRO A 122 21.34 -3.17 -34.65
N THR A 123 20.70 -3.96 -35.53
CA THR A 123 21.32 -4.84 -36.53
C THR A 123 22.17 -6.03 -36.03
N GLU A 124 21.68 -7.22 -36.39
CA GLU A 124 22.43 -8.35 -36.93
C GLU A 124 23.97 -8.25 -36.91
N ARG A 125 24.59 -8.85 -35.90
CA ARG A 125 25.83 -9.66 -35.95
C ARG A 125 26.47 -9.61 -34.58
N THR A 126 26.22 -10.63 -33.78
CA THR A 126 27.26 -11.40 -33.08
C THR A 126 26.57 -12.64 -32.52
N GLN A 127 26.46 -13.65 -33.39
CA GLN A 127 26.24 -15.04 -32.98
C GLN A 127 27.54 -15.56 -32.34
N SER A 128 27.40 -16.46 -31.36
CA SER A 128 28.45 -17.00 -30.47
C SER A 128 28.90 -15.92 -29.46
N VAL A 129 28.55 -15.98 -28.18
CA VAL A 129 28.95 -16.98 -27.21
C VAL A 129 27.93 -16.97 -26.07
N LEU A 130 26.98 -17.90 -25.99
CA LEU A 130 26.26 -18.29 -24.75
C LEU A 130 25.46 -19.60 -25.00
N ARG A 131 26.13 -20.61 -25.57
CA ARG A 131 25.65 -22.00 -25.54
C ARG A 131 26.11 -22.68 -24.24
N GLN A 132 25.74 -22.17 -23.06
CA GLN A 132 26.06 -22.91 -21.81
C GLN A 132 25.28 -22.48 -20.56
N CYS A 133 23.94 -22.43 -20.60
CA CYS A 133 23.13 -22.51 -19.36
C CYS A 133 21.67 -22.96 -19.60
N GLU A 134 21.44 -23.90 -20.53
CA GLU A 134 20.10 -24.50 -20.74
C GLU A 134 20.18 -26.04 -20.78
N ARG A 135 20.46 -26.71 -19.66
CA ARG A 135 20.03 -28.11 -19.42
C ARG A 135 19.86 -28.35 -17.92
N ARG A 136 18.66 -28.80 -17.54
CA ARG A 136 18.12 -29.04 -16.17
C ARG A 136 17.50 -27.75 -15.58
N LEU A 137 16.22 -27.48 -15.80
CA LEU A 137 15.10 -28.20 -15.18
C LEU A 137 13.92 -28.32 -16.17
N ARG A 138 13.69 -29.54 -16.66
CA ARG A 138 12.45 -29.97 -17.32
C ARG A 138 11.45 -30.39 -16.26
N GLY A 139 10.21 -29.93 -16.40
CA GLY A 139 9.06 -30.28 -15.58
C GLY A 139 8.35 -28.99 -15.16
N GLY A 140 7.53 -28.36 -15.98
CA GLY A 140 6.46 -28.91 -16.79
C GLY A 140 5.14 -28.54 -16.12
N ILE A 141 4.53 -27.42 -16.51
CA ILE A 141 3.10 -27.13 -16.31
C ILE A 141 2.58 -26.43 -17.57
N ARG A 142 1.40 -26.88 -17.96
CA ARG A 142 0.72 -26.68 -19.23
C ARG A 142 0.23 -25.24 -19.43
N ARG A 143 0.18 -24.86 -20.70
CA ARG A 143 -0.50 -23.67 -21.22
C ARG A 143 -1.99 -23.69 -20.83
N ILE A 144 -2.46 -22.63 -20.19
CA ILE A 144 -3.86 -22.21 -20.27
C ILE A 144 -3.85 -20.76 -20.77
N SER A 145 -4.16 -20.60 -22.05
CA SER A 145 -4.52 -19.32 -22.64
C SER A 145 -5.90 -18.93 -22.11
N GLY A 146 -5.94 -18.05 -21.11
CA GLY A 146 -7.14 -17.35 -20.68
C GLY A 146 -7.14 -15.92 -21.22
N ARG A 147 -7.98 -15.64 -22.23
CA ARG A 147 -8.39 -14.29 -22.60
C ARG A 147 -9.11 -13.68 -21.40
N VAL A 148 -8.44 -12.81 -20.65
CA VAL A 148 -9.11 -12.01 -19.62
C VAL A 148 -9.70 -10.80 -20.31
N SER A 149 -11.02 -10.81 -20.44
CA SER A 149 -11.82 -9.70 -20.91
C SER A 149 -11.70 -8.54 -19.92
N ASN A 150 -11.20 -7.40 -20.40
CA ASN A 150 -11.36 -6.09 -19.76
C ASN A 150 -12.84 -5.69 -19.79
N ARG A 151 -13.65 -6.29 -18.93
CA ARG A 151 -14.96 -5.73 -18.58
C ARG A 151 -14.80 -4.94 -17.30
N ARG A 152 -14.80 -3.62 -17.49
CA ARG A 152 -15.17 -2.59 -16.53
C ARG A 152 -16.08 -3.16 -15.45
N ARG A 153 -15.56 -3.26 -14.24
CA ARG A 153 -16.38 -3.33 -13.04
C ARG A 153 -15.98 -2.11 -12.24
N ASP A 154 -16.58 -0.97 -12.60
CA ASP A 154 -16.88 0.08 -11.64
C ASP A 154 -17.74 -0.60 -10.57
N GLN A 155 -17.07 -1.18 -9.58
CA GLN A 155 -17.74 -1.82 -8.47
C GLN A 155 -18.32 -0.66 -7.68
N PRO A 156 -19.65 -0.61 -7.48
CA PRO A 156 -20.26 0.45 -6.70
C PRO A 156 -19.62 0.39 -5.31
N SER A 157 -18.97 1.48 -4.91
CA SER A 157 -18.68 1.79 -3.52
C SER A 157 -19.93 1.43 -2.72
N SER A 158 -19.77 0.71 -1.62
CA SER A 158 -20.86 0.48 -0.68
C SER A 158 -21.65 1.78 -0.52
N PRO A 159 -23.00 1.77 -0.56
CA PRO A 159 -23.81 3.00 -0.51
C PRO A 159 -23.45 3.86 0.70
N PHE A 160 -22.95 3.24 1.77
CA PHE A 160 -22.39 3.91 2.93
C PHE A 160 -21.15 4.77 2.59
N VAL A 161 -20.18 4.23 1.86
CA VAL A 161 -18.97 4.97 1.45
C VAL A 161 -19.35 6.14 0.55
N GLN A 162 -20.31 5.96 -0.36
CA GLN A 162 -20.82 7.05 -1.18
C GLN A 162 -21.44 8.16 -0.33
N GLN A 163 -22.24 7.79 0.67
CA GLN A 163 -22.88 8.73 1.59
C GLN A 163 -21.88 9.48 2.48
N VAL A 164 -20.80 8.81 2.90
CA VAL A 164 -19.69 9.45 3.62
C VAL A 164 -19.00 10.47 2.71
N LEU A 165 -18.61 10.08 1.49
CA LEU A 165 -17.91 10.97 0.55
C LEU A 165 -18.77 12.19 0.18
N ASP A 166 -20.06 12.00 -0.07
CA ASP A 166 -21.02 13.08 -0.33
C ASP A 166 -21.16 14.02 0.87
N ALA A 167 -21.23 13.49 2.10
CA ALA A 167 -21.33 14.31 3.31
C ALA A 167 -20.10 15.20 3.54
N PHE A 168 -18.92 14.77 3.07
CA PHE A 168 -17.69 15.55 3.11
C PHE A 168 -17.51 16.49 1.91
N GLY A 169 -18.44 16.51 0.96
CA GLY A 169 -18.30 17.29 -0.28
C GLY A 169 -17.11 16.84 -1.13
N ILE A 170 -16.63 15.61 -0.94
CA ILE A 170 -15.51 15.06 -1.69
C ILE A 170 -16.08 14.57 -3.01
N ALA A 171 -16.05 15.43 -4.02
CA ALA A 171 -16.21 14.96 -5.39
C ALA A 171 -15.16 13.86 -5.63
N ALA A 172 -15.57 12.73 -6.22
CA ALA A 172 -14.67 11.62 -6.53
C ALA A 172 -13.47 12.13 -7.37
N GLY A 173 -12.32 12.35 -6.72
CA GLY A 173 -11.12 12.92 -7.34
C GLY A 173 -10.68 14.32 -6.87
N GLY A 174 -11.34 14.94 -5.87
CA GLY A 174 -10.87 16.18 -5.24
C GLY A 174 -9.72 15.93 -4.24
N GLU A 175 -8.62 16.65 -4.39
CA GLU A 175 -7.33 16.35 -3.72
C GLU A 175 -7.21 16.90 -2.29
N GLU A 176 -8.17 17.67 -1.79
CA GLU A 176 -8.10 18.27 -0.44
C GLU A 176 -9.40 18.13 0.36
N ILE A 177 -9.28 17.52 1.55
CA ILE A 177 -10.32 17.47 2.57
C ILE A 177 -10.04 18.62 3.55
N THR A 178 -10.74 19.74 3.39
CA THR A 178 -10.66 20.90 4.31
C THR A 178 -11.65 20.84 5.48
N ALA A 179 -12.16 19.65 5.81
CA ALA A 179 -13.00 19.47 6.98
C ALA A 179 -12.15 19.44 8.26
N SER A 180 -12.52 20.23 9.27
CA SER A 180 -11.91 20.11 10.59
C SER A 180 -12.17 18.71 11.18
N VAL A 181 -11.24 18.18 11.97
CA VAL A 181 -11.39 16.87 12.64
C VAL A 181 -12.72 16.79 13.42
N ALA A 182 -13.05 17.84 14.17
CA ALA A 182 -14.31 17.92 14.91
C ALA A 182 -15.57 17.89 14.03
N GLN A 183 -15.48 18.39 12.79
CA GLN A 183 -16.57 18.29 11.82
C GLN A 183 -16.70 16.88 11.26
N ALA A 184 -15.58 16.20 11.02
CA ALA A 184 -15.57 14.81 10.57
C ALA A 184 -16.16 13.86 11.62
N GLU A 185 -15.77 14.02 12.89
CA GLU A 185 -16.32 13.26 14.01
C GLU A 185 -17.84 13.45 14.15
N ARG A 186 -18.32 14.70 14.12
CA ARG A 186 -19.77 14.99 14.17
C ARG A 186 -20.54 14.38 12.99
N MET A 187 -19.91 14.29 11.82
CA MET A 187 -20.54 13.71 10.63
C MET A 187 -20.62 12.19 10.75
N LEU A 188 -19.53 11.54 11.16
CA LEU A 188 -19.49 10.10 11.40
C LEU A 188 -20.52 9.67 12.44
N ASP A 189 -20.62 10.40 13.56
CA ASP A 189 -21.63 10.13 14.60
C ASP A 189 -23.06 10.14 14.05
N ARG A 190 -23.39 11.08 13.15
CA ARG A 190 -24.72 11.13 12.51
C ARG A 190 -24.98 9.92 11.63
N LEU A 191 -23.97 9.49 10.86
CA LEU A 191 -24.09 8.34 9.97
C LEU A 191 -24.25 7.03 10.76
N TYR A 192 -23.52 6.87 11.86
CA TYR A 192 -23.65 5.70 12.73
C TYR A 192 -25.03 5.61 13.39
N ARG A 193 -25.57 6.72 13.93
CA ARG A 193 -26.93 6.74 14.49
C ARG A 193 -27.98 6.33 13.45
N ARG A 194 -27.84 6.83 12.21
CA ARG A 194 -28.76 6.47 11.12
C ARG A 194 -28.73 4.97 10.77
N LEU A 195 -27.56 4.34 10.86
CA LEU A 195 -27.43 2.90 10.68
C LEU A 195 -28.09 2.12 11.81
N GLU A 196 -27.91 2.55 13.06
CA GLU A 196 -28.58 1.94 14.22
C GLU A 196 -30.10 2.02 14.11
N ASP A 197 -30.63 3.19 13.72
CA ASP A 197 -32.07 3.39 13.49
C ASP A 197 -32.59 2.46 12.37
N SER A 198 -31.82 2.28 11.30
CA SER A 198 -32.19 1.39 10.18
C SER A 198 -32.25 -0.08 10.61
N VAL A 199 -31.32 -0.51 11.48
CA VAL A 199 -31.29 -1.88 12.03
C VAL A 199 -32.49 -2.13 12.94
N GLN A 200 -32.86 -1.16 13.78
CA GLN A 200 -34.04 -1.27 14.64
C GLN A 200 -35.33 -1.37 13.82
N GLN A 201 -35.44 -0.61 12.73
CA GLN A 201 -36.61 -0.63 11.87
C GLN A 201 -36.80 -1.97 11.14
N VAL A 202 -35.71 -2.63 10.72
CA VAL A 202 -35.78 -3.97 10.13
C VAL A 202 -36.23 -5.01 11.16
N GLY A 203 -35.74 -4.92 12.40
CA GLY A 203 -36.16 -5.83 13.49
C GLY A 203 -37.66 -5.77 13.79
N GLN A 204 -38.27 -4.57 13.76
CA GLN A 204 -39.71 -4.39 14.03
C GLN A 204 -40.61 -4.99 12.93
N LEU A 205 -40.14 -5.04 11.69
CA LEU A 205 -40.91 -5.59 10.58
C LEU A 205 -40.98 -7.13 10.63
N ASP A 206 -39.90 -7.80 11.05
CA ASP A 206 -39.88 -9.25 11.21
C ASP A 206 -40.82 -9.73 12.33
N GLU A 207 -40.96 -8.97 13.44
CA GLU A 207 -41.91 -9.31 14.51
C GLU A 207 -43.38 -9.18 14.08
N SER A 208 -43.69 -8.24 13.17
CA SER A 208 -45.06 -7.98 12.72
C SER A 208 -45.61 -8.98 11.70
N LEU A 209 -44.74 -9.75 11.02
CA LEU A 209 -45.12 -10.76 10.03
C LEU A 209 -45.23 -12.18 10.61
N GLY A 210 -44.81 -12.37 11.86
CA GLY A 210 -44.83 -13.66 12.57
C GLY A 210 -46.05 -13.90 13.47
N SER A 211 -47.04 -12.99 13.48
CA SER A 211 -48.30 -13.11 14.24
C SER A 211 -49.49 -13.32 13.32
#